data_AF-G1WHR2-F1
#
_entry.id   AF-G1WHR2-F1
#
_cell.length_a   1.000
_cell.length_b   1.000
_cell.length_c   1.000
_cell.angle_alpha   90.00
_cell.angle_beta   90.00
_cell.angle_gamma   90.00
#
_symmetry.space_group_name_H-M   'P 1'
#
loop_
_entity.id
_entity.type
_entity.pdbx_description
1 polymer ?
#
loop_
_entity_poly.entity_id
_entity_poly.type
_entity_poly.pdbx_seq_one_letter_code
_entity_poly.pdbx_strand_id
1 'polypeptide(L)'
;MLRSAKKAGITRIVCTPHCRDPYFNYAAMWNAFRLLQSRAGGFPLQMGFEVNYAKLMDLGLDYARYLHFDGSNELLLELSRGATKYDFVEYERTIYELQGRGYQIIIAHPERCRAIQQDIEIAQRLVSMGCKLQASADFIAGGRFGKEKRPALKLLNAGLYDYVASDAHNAGHYRYFKKVCLRYVER
;
A
#
# COMPACT_ATOMS: atom_id res chain seq x y z
N MET A 1 -19.28 1.44 0.47
CA MET A 1 -17.97 1.24 1.14
C MET A 1 -17.79 2.18 2.33
N LEU A 2 -17.92 3.51 2.19
CA LEU A 2 -17.75 4.46 3.30
C LEU A 2 -18.56 4.11 4.57
N ARG A 3 -19.83 3.71 4.43
CA ARG A 3 -20.64 3.26 5.57
C ARG A 3 -20.01 2.06 6.32
N SER A 4 -19.43 1.10 5.60
CA SER A 4 -18.76 -0.06 6.19
C SER A 4 -17.42 0.32 6.82
N ALA A 5 -16.68 1.27 6.22
CA ALA A 5 -15.45 1.80 6.79
C ALA A 5 -15.72 2.47 8.16
N LYS A 6 -16.74 3.34 8.24
CA LYS A 6 -17.20 3.96 9.50
C LYS A 6 -17.57 2.90 10.55
N LYS A 7 -18.33 1.87 10.17
CA LYS A 7 -18.69 0.74 11.06
C LYS A 7 -17.47 -0.10 11.53
N ALA A 8 -16.38 -0.06 10.78
CA ALA A 8 -15.11 -0.67 11.14
C ALA A 8 -14.23 0.23 12.03
N GLY A 9 -14.68 1.44 12.37
CA GLY A 9 -13.95 2.39 13.19
C GLY A 9 -13.00 3.30 12.41
N ILE A 10 -13.05 3.28 11.07
CA ILE A 10 -12.18 4.11 10.23
C ILE A 10 -12.69 5.56 10.24
N THR A 11 -11.81 6.49 10.59
CA THR A 11 -12.10 7.93 10.71
C THR A 11 -11.63 8.76 9.51
N ARG A 12 -10.66 8.25 8.73
CA ARG A 12 -10.14 8.86 7.50
C ARG A 12 -9.72 7.77 6.52
N ILE A 13 -9.80 8.05 5.22
CA ILE A 13 -9.29 7.16 4.16
C ILE A 13 -8.36 7.93 3.22
N VAL A 14 -7.21 7.34 2.90
CA VAL A 14 -6.45 7.68 1.70
C VAL A 14 -6.96 6.76 0.59
N CYS A 15 -7.48 7.32 -0.49
CA CYS A 15 -7.94 6.58 -1.65
C CYS A 15 -6.74 6.31 -2.57
N THR A 16 -6.40 5.03 -2.77
CA THR A 16 -5.21 4.60 -3.52
C THR A 16 -5.61 3.73 -4.73
N PRO A 17 -6.33 4.26 -5.74
CA PRO A 17 -6.56 3.51 -6.98
C PRO A 17 -5.22 3.10 -7.61
N HIS A 18 -5.22 1.98 -8.31
CA HIS A 18 -4.01 1.48 -8.95
C HIS A 18 -3.53 2.41 -10.08
N CYS A 19 -2.29 2.90 -9.97
CA CYS A 19 -1.53 3.37 -11.12
C CYS A 19 -0.83 2.16 -11.77
N ARG A 20 -1.57 1.43 -12.61
CA ARG A 20 -1.09 0.27 -13.37
C ARG A 20 -1.88 0.06 -14.67
N ASP A 21 -1.28 -0.59 -15.65
CA ASP A 21 -1.97 -0.94 -16.89
C ASP A 21 -2.92 -2.15 -16.73
N PRO A 22 -3.98 -2.24 -17.56
CA PRO A 22 -4.45 -1.24 -18.54
C PRO A 22 -5.37 -0.16 -17.92
N TYR A 23 -5.44 -0.06 -16.59
CA TYR A 23 -6.50 0.69 -15.91
C TYR A 23 -6.15 2.16 -15.62
N PHE A 24 -4.88 2.55 -15.77
CA PHE A 24 -4.43 3.87 -15.35
C PHE A 24 -4.98 4.99 -16.24
N ASN A 25 -5.81 5.84 -15.65
CA ASN A 25 -6.27 7.09 -16.25
C ASN A 25 -6.31 8.17 -15.17
N TYR A 26 -5.28 9.02 -15.14
CA TYR A 26 -5.09 10.03 -14.11
C TYR A 26 -6.29 10.97 -13.95
N ALA A 27 -6.78 11.54 -15.06
CA ALA A 27 -7.89 12.49 -15.04
C ALA A 27 -9.20 11.83 -14.58
N ALA A 28 -9.52 10.64 -15.09
CA ALA A 28 -10.72 9.92 -14.70
C ALA A 28 -10.70 9.52 -13.21
N MET A 29 -9.54 9.08 -12.69
CA MET A 29 -9.37 8.71 -11.29
C MET A 29 -9.55 9.92 -10.35
N TRP A 30 -8.98 11.08 -10.71
CA TRP A 30 -9.21 12.33 -9.96
C TRP A 30 -10.67 12.79 -10.01
N ASN A 31 -11.32 12.69 -11.17
CA ASN A 31 -12.74 13.02 -11.30
C ASN A 31 -13.61 12.09 -10.44
N ALA A 32 -13.31 10.80 -10.40
CA ALA A 32 -13.98 9.84 -9.53
C ALA A 32 -13.75 10.14 -8.04
N PHE A 33 -12.53 10.52 -7.65
CA PHE A 33 -12.22 10.95 -6.28
C PHE A 33 -13.01 12.19 -5.87
N ARG A 34 -13.04 13.24 -6.69
CA ARG A 34 -13.82 14.46 -6.41
C ARG A 34 -15.31 14.18 -6.31
N LEU A 35 -15.84 13.31 -7.18
CA LEU A 35 -17.22 12.86 -7.09
C LEU A 35 -17.46 12.13 -5.76
N LEU A 36 -16.59 11.20 -5.37
CA LEU A 36 -16.69 10.51 -4.07
C LEU A 36 -16.65 11.51 -2.91
N GLN A 37 -15.73 12.47 -2.93
CA GLN A 37 -15.59 13.50 -1.91
C GLN A 37 -16.86 14.34 -1.76
N SER A 38 -17.47 14.78 -2.87
CA SER A 38 -18.75 15.51 -2.86
C SER A 38 -19.91 14.71 -2.25
N ARG A 39 -19.84 13.38 -2.32
CA ARG A 39 -20.86 12.46 -1.79
C ARG A 39 -20.48 11.85 -0.43
N ALA A 40 -19.32 12.20 0.12
CA ALA A 40 -18.80 11.61 1.36
C ALA A 40 -19.46 12.16 2.63
N GLY A 41 -20.23 13.25 2.51
CA GLY A 41 -20.88 13.91 3.64
C GLY A 41 -19.87 14.39 4.68
N GLY A 42 -18.78 15.02 4.22
CA GLY A 42 -17.71 15.52 5.08
C GLY A 42 -16.77 14.47 5.67
N PHE A 43 -16.91 13.19 5.32
CA PHE A 43 -15.96 12.18 5.78
C PHE A 43 -14.54 12.45 5.23
N PRO A 44 -13.48 12.47 6.06
CA PRO A 44 -12.13 12.79 5.63
C PRO A 44 -11.59 11.81 4.57
N LEU A 45 -11.31 12.34 3.38
CA LEU A 45 -10.74 11.62 2.26
C LEU A 45 -9.51 12.37 1.75
N GLN A 46 -8.46 11.62 1.42
CA GLN A 46 -7.25 12.11 0.76
C GLN A 46 -7.03 11.31 -0.52
N MET A 47 -6.56 11.95 -1.59
CA MET A 47 -6.19 11.26 -2.81
C MET A 47 -4.76 10.74 -2.72
N GLY A 48 -4.49 9.61 -3.36
CA GLY A 48 -3.17 9.06 -3.58
C GLY A 48 -3.26 8.01 -4.69
N PHE A 49 -2.21 7.22 -4.86
CA PHE A 49 -2.24 6.07 -5.77
C PHE A 49 -1.50 4.91 -5.13
N GLU A 50 -1.93 3.69 -5.46
CA GLU A 50 -1.08 2.52 -5.32
C GLU A 50 -0.30 2.37 -6.62
N VAL A 51 0.99 2.74 -6.58
CA VAL A 51 1.82 2.90 -7.76
C VAL A 51 2.52 1.60 -8.07
N ASN A 52 2.15 0.95 -9.17
CA ASN A 52 2.88 -0.23 -9.62
C ASN A 52 4.27 0.18 -10.12
N TYR A 53 5.31 -0.52 -9.67
CA TYR A 53 6.70 -0.22 -10.04
C TYR A 53 6.91 -0.15 -11.56
N ALA A 54 6.44 -1.15 -12.31
CA ALA A 54 6.66 -1.19 -13.76
C ALA A 54 5.99 0.02 -14.44
N LYS A 55 4.77 0.37 -14.00
CA LYS A 55 4.09 1.54 -14.53
C LYS A 55 4.82 2.85 -14.21
N LEU A 56 5.41 2.97 -13.02
CA LEU A 56 6.23 4.13 -12.67
C LEU A 56 7.47 4.24 -13.57
N MET A 57 8.11 3.12 -13.90
CA MET A 57 9.23 3.10 -14.83
C MET A 57 8.81 3.51 -16.25
N ASP A 58 7.63 3.10 -16.72
CA ASP A 58 7.09 3.51 -18.02
C ASP A 58 6.77 5.01 -18.08
N LEU A 59 6.26 5.58 -16.97
CA LEU A 59 5.93 7.01 -16.87
C LEU A 59 7.15 7.90 -16.59
N GLY A 60 8.21 7.32 -16.04
CA GLY A 60 9.38 8.01 -15.51
C GLY A 60 9.19 8.48 -14.06
N LEU A 61 10.30 8.54 -13.30
CA LEU A 61 10.29 8.87 -11.87
C LEU A 61 9.78 10.28 -11.57
N ASP A 62 9.87 11.20 -12.54
CA ASP A 62 9.30 12.55 -12.43
C ASP A 62 7.79 12.53 -12.20
N TYR A 63 7.11 11.45 -12.62
CA TYR A 63 5.67 11.29 -12.45
C TYR A 63 5.26 11.03 -11.00
N ALA A 64 6.20 10.69 -10.11
CA ALA A 64 5.94 10.53 -8.67
C ALA A 64 5.26 11.77 -8.06
N ARG A 65 5.54 12.97 -8.58
CA ARG A 65 4.93 14.25 -8.17
C ARG A 65 3.41 14.31 -8.35
N TYR A 66 2.87 13.45 -9.20
CA TYR A 66 1.43 13.33 -9.44
C TYR A 66 0.79 12.16 -8.70
N LEU A 67 1.60 11.20 -8.25
CA LEU A 67 1.14 9.89 -7.77
C LEU A 67 1.26 9.70 -6.25
N HIS A 68 2.05 10.54 -5.58
CA HIS A 68 2.15 10.53 -4.12
C HIS A 68 0.81 10.93 -3.46
N PHE A 69 0.71 10.74 -2.15
CA PHE A 69 -0.47 11.14 -1.40
C PHE A 69 -0.60 12.66 -1.39
N ASP A 70 -1.76 13.16 -1.80
CA ASP A 70 -2.03 14.58 -1.98
C ASP A 70 -1.81 15.35 -0.66
N GLY A 71 -0.97 16.39 -0.69
CA GLY A 71 -0.59 17.16 0.49
C GLY A 71 0.41 16.49 1.44
N SER A 72 1.07 15.40 1.05
CA SER A 72 2.24 14.85 1.77
C SER A 72 3.37 14.49 0.80
N ASN A 73 4.46 13.91 1.28
CA ASN A 73 5.54 13.35 0.47
C ASN A 73 5.54 11.81 0.45
N GLU A 74 4.47 11.17 0.90
CA GLU A 74 4.39 9.70 0.97
C GLU A 74 3.96 9.09 -0.37
N LEU A 75 4.72 8.12 -0.87
CA LEU A 75 4.44 7.38 -2.10
C LEU A 75 4.24 5.90 -1.79
N LEU A 76 3.05 5.36 -2.09
CA LEU A 76 2.75 3.95 -1.94
C LEU A 76 3.17 3.18 -3.20
N LEU A 77 4.24 2.40 -3.09
CA LEU A 77 4.85 1.64 -4.18
C LEU A 77 4.49 0.15 -4.08
N GLU A 78 3.80 -0.39 -5.08
CA GLU A 78 3.53 -1.82 -5.27
C GLU A 78 4.65 -2.45 -6.11
N LEU A 79 5.39 -3.38 -5.50
CA LEU A 79 6.39 -4.21 -6.17
C LEU A 79 5.76 -5.45 -6.82
N SER A 80 6.46 -6.07 -7.77
CA SER A 80 5.94 -7.27 -8.42
C SER A 80 5.76 -8.43 -7.42
N ARG A 81 4.60 -9.08 -7.45
CA ARG A 81 4.37 -10.33 -6.69
C ARG A 81 5.36 -11.43 -7.07
N GLY A 82 5.73 -11.47 -8.35
CA GLY A 82 6.66 -12.43 -8.92
C GLY A 82 8.13 -12.04 -8.75
N ALA A 83 8.42 -10.91 -8.10
CA ALA A 83 9.79 -10.42 -7.93
C ALA A 83 10.69 -11.50 -7.31
N THR A 84 11.86 -11.65 -7.92
CA THR A 84 12.99 -12.43 -7.46
C THR A 84 13.94 -11.53 -6.67
N LYS A 85 14.92 -12.12 -5.99
CA LYS A 85 15.96 -11.36 -5.30
C LYS A 85 16.76 -10.42 -6.22
N TYR A 86 16.83 -10.71 -7.52
CA TYR A 86 17.57 -9.89 -8.48
C TYR A 86 16.82 -8.62 -8.84
N ASP A 87 15.49 -8.66 -8.90
CA ASP A 87 14.65 -7.48 -9.15
C ASP A 87 14.81 -6.44 -8.04
N PHE A 88 15.13 -6.87 -6.81
CA PHE A 88 15.35 -5.97 -5.68
C PHE A 88 16.57 -5.06 -5.84
N VAL A 89 17.57 -5.44 -6.65
CA VAL A 89 18.69 -4.53 -6.94
C VAL A 89 18.20 -3.26 -7.63
N GLU A 90 17.32 -3.40 -8.63
CA GLU A 90 16.74 -2.26 -9.34
C GLU A 90 15.69 -1.53 -8.50
N TYR A 91 14.91 -2.27 -7.69
CA TYR A 91 13.96 -1.66 -6.77
C TYR A 91 14.67 -0.79 -5.73
N GLU A 92 15.72 -1.29 -5.09
CA GLU A 92 16.50 -0.57 -4.08
C GLU A 92 17.12 0.71 -4.68
N ARG A 93 17.65 0.64 -5.92
CA ARG A 93 18.16 1.81 -6.65
C ARG A 93 17.08 2.86 -6.90
N THR A 94 15.93 2.42 -7.39
CA THR A 94 14.79 3.31 -7.69
C THR A 94 14.25 3.98 -6.42
N ILE A 95 14.15 3.20 -5.34
CA ILE A 95 13.74 3.68 -4.02
C ILE A 95 14.70 4.76 -3.53
N TYR A 96 16.01 4.53 -3.62
CA TYR A 96 17.01 5.51 -3.23
C TYR A 96 16.87 6.82 -4.02
N GLU A 97 16.64 6.74 -5.33
CA GLU A 97 16.43 7.93 -6.16
C GLU A 97 15.16 8.70 -5.79
N LEU A 98 14.05 8.00 -5.55
CA LEU A 98 12.80 8.62 -5.10
C LEU A 98 12.95 9.27 -3.72
N GLN A 99 13.68 8.64 -2.80
CA GLN A 99 14.00 9.23 -1.50
C GLN A 99 14.91 10.47 -1.65
N GLY A 100 15.88 10.45 -2.55
CA GLY A 100 16.72 11.62 -2.90
C GLY A 100 15.92 12.78 -3.48
N ARG A 101 14.75 12.51 -4.08
CA ARG A 101 13.77 13.52 -4.53
C ARG A 101 12.81 13.99 -3.42
N GLY A 102 12.97 13.48 -2.19
CA GLY A 102 12.23 13.88 -0.99
C GLY A 102 10.99 13.04 -0.66
N TYR A 103 10.75 11.91 -1.36
CA TYR A 103 9.60 11.05 -1.08
C TYR A 103 9.86 10.06 0.05
N GLN A 104 8.91 9.91 0.96
CA GLN A 104 8.86 8.78 1.89
C GLN A 104 8.20 7.59 1.18
N ILE A 105 8.99 6.55 0.91
CA ILE A 105 8.46 5.35 0.26
C ILE A 105 7.75 4.47 1.28
N ILE A 106 6.54 4.05 0.92
CA ILE A 106 5.76 3.01 1.61
C ILE A 106 5.65 1.82 0.65
N ILE A 107 6.16 0.66 1.03
CA ILE A 107 6.02 -0.56 0.25
C ILE A 107 4.66 -1.19 0.54
N ALA A 108 3.81 -1.28 -0.49
CA ALA A 108 2.51 -1.92 -0.39
C ALA A 108 2.65 -3.44 -0.25
N HIS A 109 1.94 -4.01 0.72
CA HIS A 109 1.75 -5.45 0.97
C HIS A 109 2.95 -6.34 0.59
N PRO A 110 4.17 -6.08 1.13
CA PRO A 110 5.39 -6.81 0.79
C PRO A 110 5.29 -8.32 1.05
N GLU A 111 4.37 -8.76 1.91
CA GLU A 111 4.00 -10.16 2.11
C GLU A 111 3.57 -10.89 0.83
N ARG A 112 3.20 -10.18 -0.24
CA ARG A 112 2.83 -10.74 -1.54
C ARG A 112 4.05 -10.99 -2.45
N CYS A 113 5.20 -10.39 -2.17
CA CYS A 113 6.41 -10.52 -2.99
C CYS A 113 7.09 -11.86 -2.75
N ARG A 114 7.21 -12.69 -3.78
CA ARG A 114 7.83 -14.02 -3.69
C ARG A 114 9.21 -13.99 -3.05
N ALA A 115 10.08 -13.05 -3.42
CA ALA A 115 11.40 -12.91 -2.81
C ALA A 115 11.31 -12.68 -1.29
N ILE A 116 10.42 -11.81 -0.82
CA ILE A 116 10.23 -11.52 0.62
C ILE A 116 9.63 -12.71 1.36
N GLN A 117 8.72 -13.46 0.71
CA GLN A 117 8.18 -14.70 1.29
C GLN A 117 9.26 -15.76 1.51
N GLN A 118 10.24 -15.82 0.60
CA GLN A 118 11.37 -16.75 0.66
C GLN A 118 12.45 -16.29 1.65
N ASP A 119 12.74 -14.98 1.67
CA ASP A 119 13.78 -14.38 2.47
C ASP A 119 13.28 -13.05 3.07
N ILE A 120 13.12 -13.04 4.40
CA ILE A 120 12.63 -11.87 5.13
C ILE A 120 13.69 -10.76 5.23
N GLU A 121 14.97 -11.09 5.07
CA GLU A 121 16.05 -10.10 5.14
C GLU A 121 15.91 -9.05 4.04
N ILE A 122 15.26 -9.40 2.92
CA ILE A 122 14.91 -8.45 1.86
C ILE A 122 14.01 -7.33 2.40
N ALA A 123 12.99 -7.66 3.21
CA ALA A 123 12.14 -6.65 3.83
C ALA A 123 12.90 -5.84 4.89
N GLN A 124 13.81 -6.47 5.65
CA GLN A 124 14.66 -5.76 6.61
C GLN A 124 15.57 -4.74 5.93
N ARG A 125 16.13 -5.08 4.76
CA ARG A 125 16.93 -4.14 3.97
C ARG A 125 16.10 -2.93 3.52
N LEU A 126 14.89 -3.15 3.00
CA LEU A 126 13.99 -2.04 2.64
C LEU A 126 13.74 -1.10 3.84
N VAL A 127 13.50 -1.65 5.03
CA VAL A 127 13.35 -0.86 6.26
C VAL A 127 14.65 -0.13 6.62
N SER A 128 15.82 -0.76 6.51
CA SER A 128 17.12 -0.12 6.76
C SER A 128 17.44 1.02 5.80
N MET A 129 16.89 0.97 4.57
CA MET A 129 16.95 2.06 3.60
C MET A 129 15.98 3.21 3.93
N GLY A 130 15.17 3.08 4.99
CA GLY A 130 14.19 4.09 5.41
C GLY A 130 12.84 3.97 4.71
N CYS A 131 12.53 2.83 4.06
CA CYS A 131 11.16 2.57 3.62
C CYS A 131 10.26 2.23 4.81
N LYS A 132 9.00 2.61 4.70
CA LYS A 132 7.93 2.08 5.55
C LYS A 132 7.29 0.87 4.89
N LEU A 133 6.79 -0.08 5.66
CA LEU A 133 6.05 -1.23 5.14
C LEU A 133 4.57 -1.19 5.54
N GLN A 134 3.69 -1.48 4.60
CA GLN A 134 2.25 -1.54 4.83
C GLN A 134 1.70 -2.95 4.59
N ALA A 135 1.23 -3.62 5.64
CA ALA A 135 0.59 -4.94 5.56
C ALA A 135 -0.88 -4.82 5.17
N SER A 136 -1.39 -5.67 4.28
CA SER A 136 -2.83 -5.77 4.07
C SER A 136 -3.47 -6.61 5.19
N ALA A 137 -4.50 -6.05 5.82
CA ALA A 137 -5.19 -6.65 6.95
C ALA A 137 -5.82 -8.00 6.60
N ASP A 138 -6.18 -8.25 5.34
CA ASP A 138 -6.79 -9.53 4.96
C ASP A 138 -5.79 -10.70 4.99
N PHE A 139 -4.51 -10.49 4.72
CA PHE A 139 -3.50 -11.54 4.87
C PHE A 139 -3.20 -11.84 6.35
N ILE A 140 -3.12 -10.82 7.21
CA ILE A 140 -2.97 -11.01 8.67
C ILE A 140 -4.20 -11.72 9.26
N ALA A 141 -5.41 -11.30 8.88
CA ALA A 141 -6.65 -11.88 9.38
C ALA A 141 -6.86 -13.36 9.00
N GLY A 142 -6.06 -13.88 8.04
CA GLY A 142 -6.21 -15.20 7.44
C GLY A 142 -7.37 -15.28 6.44
N GLY A 143 -7.60 -14.19 5.70
CA GLY A 143 -8.66 -14.01 4.71
C GLY A 143 -8.35 -14.58 3.32
N ARG A 144 -8.67 -13.81 2.26
CA ARG A 144 -8.86 -14.24 0.86
C ARG A 144 -7.74 -15.08 0.23
N PHE A 145 -6.51 -15.00 0.72
CA PHE A 145 -5.37 -15.67 0.13
C PHE A 145 -4.49 -16.28 1.23
N GLY A 146 -4.58 -17.60 1.39
CA GLY A 146 -3.97 -18.31 2.52
C GLY A 146 -2.43 -18.44 2.45
N LYS A 147 -1.81 -18.21 1.29
CA LYS A 147 -0.36 -18.36 1.10
C LYS A 147 0.41 -17.21 1.72
N GLU A 148 -0.16 -16.02 1.67
CA GLU A 148 0.41 -14.76 2.14
C GLU A 148 0.26 -14.57 3.66
N LYS A 149 -0.61 -15.36 4.31
CA LYS A 149 -0.82 -15.29 5.77
C LYS A 149 0.46 -15.56 6.56
N ARG A 150 1.20 -16.61 6.20
CA ARG A 150 2.44 -16.99 6.92
C ARG A 150 3.51 -15.90 6.78
N PRO A 151 3.84 -15.41 5.56
CA PRO A 151 4.70 -14.25 5.36
C PRO A 151 4.24 -13.01 6.13
N ALA A 152 2.94 -12.65 6.05
CA ALA A 152 2.40 -11.49 6.75
C ALA A 152 2.61 -11.58 8.27
N LEU A 153 2.33 -12.74 8.88
CA LEU A 153 2.59 -12.92 10.32
C LEU A 153 4.08 -12.94 10.66
N LYS A 154 4.94 -13.44 9.76
CA LYS A 154 6.39 -13.42 9.95
C LYS A 154 6.92 -11.99 9.98
N LEU A 155 6.51 -11.15 9.03
CA LEU A 155 6.86 -9.73 8.97
C LEU A 155 6.29 -8.95 10.17
N LEU A 156 5.05 -9.23 10.56
CA LEU A 156 4.41 -8.63 11.73
C LEU A 156 5.13 -8.97 13.03
N ASN A 157 5.44 -10.25 13.26
CA ASN A 157 6.15 -10.71 14.46
C ASN A 157 7.60 -10.20 14.51
N ALA A 158 8.20 -9.91 13.36
CA ALA A 158 9.50 -9.27 13.26
C ALA A 158 9.44 -7.73 13.47
N GLY A 159 8.25 -7.15 13.69
CA GLY A 159 8.07 -5.72 13.93
C GLY A 159 8.37 -4.85 12.70
N LEU A 160 8.28 -5.40 11.49
CA LEU A 160 8.72 -4.70 10.27
C LEU A 160 7.66 -3.81 9.62
N TYR A 161 6.40 -3.91 10.03
CA TYR A 161 5.33 -3.09 9.49
C TYR A 161 5.15 -1.80 10.28
N ASP A 162 5.13 -0.67 9.56
CA ASP A 162 4.68 0.62 10.08
C ASP A 162 3.15 0.74 10.04
N TYR A 163 2.54 0.14 9.01
CA TYR A 163 1.12 0.29 8.75
C TYR A 163 0.43 -1.05 8.53
N VAL A 164 -0.82 -1.13 9.00
CA VAL A 164 -1.78 -2.13 8.54
C VAL A 164 -2.92 -1.38 7.85
N ALA A 165 -3.21 -1.71 6.59
CA ALA A 165 -4.29 -1.09 5.82
C ALA A 165 -5.31 -2.12 5.35
N SER A 166 -6.50 -1.64 4.97
CA SER A 166 -7.62 -2.53 4.62
C SER A 166 -7.50 -3.22 3.27
N ASP A 167 -6.75 -2.63 2.32
CA ASP A 167 -6.75 -3.00 0.89
C ASP A 167 -8.17 -3.30 0.33
N ALA A 168 -9.12 -2.46 0.75
CA ALA A 168 -10.53 -2.71 0.56
C ALA A 168 -10.98 -2.37 -0.85
N HIS A 169 -11.15 -3.39 -1.69
CA HIS A 169 -11.83 -3.30 -3.00
C HIS A 169 -13.37 -3.41 -2.95
N ASN A 170 -13.96 -3.82 -1.82
CA ASN A 170 -15.41 -3.77 -1.61
C ASN A 170 -15.76 -3.57 -0.13
N ALA A 171 -17.04 -3.35 0.15
CA ALA A 171 -17.55 -3.03 1.49
C ALA A 171 -17.30 -4.13 2.53
N GLY A 172 -17.20 -5.40 2.10
CA GLY A 172 -16.97 -6.53 2.98
C GLY A 172 -15.53 -6.61 3.49
N HIS A 173 -14.55 -6.02 2.80
CA HIS A 173 -13.14 -6.14 3.15
C HIS A 173 -12.78 -5.46 4.47
N TYR A 174 -13.50 -4.40 4.85
CA TYR A 174 -13.30 -3.73 6.14
C TYR A 174 -13.53 -4.64 7.36
N ARG A 175 -14.19 -5.78 7.20
CA ARG A 175 -14.31 -6.79 8.27
C ARG A 175 -12.94 -7.36 8.67
N TYR A 176 -12.03 -7.53 7.71
CA TYR A 176 -10.68 -8.04 7.96
C TYR A 176 -9.85 -7.00 8.70
N PHE A 177 -9.90 -5.75 8.26
CA PHE A 177 -9.29 -4.63 8.96
C PHE A 177 -9.74 -4.55 10.42
N LYS A 178 -11.05 -4.53 10.67
CA LYS A 178 -11.62 -4.52 12.03
C LYS A 178 -11.09 -5.70 12.88
N LYS A 179 -11.04 -6.91 12.30
CA LYS A 179 -10.54 -8.11 12.98
C LYS A 179 -9.06 -7.98 13.36
N VAL A 180 -8.23 -7.39 12.50
CA VAL A 180 -6.81 -7.17 12.80
C VAL A 180 -6.64 -6.10 13.88
N CYS A 181 -7.34 -4.97 13.78
CA CYS A 181 -7.30 -3.93 14.80
C CYS A 181 -7.66 -4.47 16.19
N LEU A 182 -8.74 -5.24 16.31
CA LEU A 182 -9.17 -5.83 17.58
C LEU A 182 -8.16 -6.82 18.19
N ARG A 183 -7.24 -7.36 17.38
CA ARG A 183 -6.31 -8.41 17.81
C ARG A 183 -4.89 -7.91 18.03
N TYR A 184 -4.46 -6.92 17.27
CA TYR A 184 -3.05 -6.53 17.18
C TYR A 184 -2.79 -5.04 17.39
N VAL A 185 -3.82 -4.20 17.36
CA VAL A 185 -3.70 -2.77 17.62
C VAL A 185 -4.30 -2.55 19.00
N GLU A 186 -3.46 -2.63 20.04
CA GLU A 186 -3.86 -2.23 21.39
C GLU A 186 -4.34 -0.77 21.38
N ARG A 187 -5.30 -0.45 22.26
CA ARG A 187 -5.90 0.88 22.39
C ARG A 187 -4.95 1.87 23.05
#